data_AF-A0A7Y4WQ72-F1
#
_entry.id   AF-A0A7Y4WQ72-F1
#
_cell.length_a   1.000
_cell.length_b   1.000
_cell.length_c   1.000
_cell.angle_alpha   90.00
_cell.angle_beta   90.00
_cell.angle_gamma   90.00
#
_symmetry.space_group_name_H-M   'P 1'
#
loop_
_entity.id
_entity.type
_entity.pdbx_description
1 polymer ?
#
loop_
_entity_poly.entity_id
_entity_poly.type
_entity_poly.pdbx_seq_one_letter_code
_entity_poly.pdbx_strand_id
1 'polypeptide(L)'
;MFRACPGGGGWPPGGPGGGGLSFAEDCINFNWNQVEARYVGGEWKVVQGSMWMLSFGTEEDEANEAASIIRHYRFTEQCFLGRPGPSMTYWKRGGGVPSNDYPGDNCINNNPNTTQARWVGGEWKLADGSHWMVSFGSNESEARQGEELVRHYRLNRQCFVGRPNASMTYWLSQ
;
A
#
# COMPACT_ATOMS: atom_id res chain seq x y z
N MET A 1 7.06 -34.87 44.93
CA MET A 1 6.18 -35.73 44.11
C MET A 1 5.35 -34.82 43.22
N PHE A 2 5.58 -34.91 41.90
CA PHE A 2 4.87 -34.16 40.88
C PHE A 2 3.40 -34.62 40.82
N ARG A 3 2.46 -33.68 40.80
CA ARG A 3 1.07 -33.95 40.42
C ARG A 3 0.80 -33.26 39.08
N ALA A 4 0.57 -34.08 38.06
CA ALA A 4 0.00 -33.70 36.78
C ALA A 4 -1.49 -33.38 36.94
N CYS A 5 -1.99 -32.44 36.15
CA CYS A 5 -3.43 -32.28 35.88
C CYS A 5 -3.77 -32.90 34.50
N PRO A 6 -4.90 -33.61 34.36
CA PRO A 6 -5.33 -34.26 33.13
C PRO A 6 -6.01 -33.26 32.17
N GLY A 7 -5.96 -33.55 30.87
CA GLY A 7 -6.49 -32.69 29.81
C GLY A 7 -8.00 -32.80 29.57
N GLY A 8 -8.48 -31.95 28.64
CA GLY A 8 -9.73 -32.17 27.89
C GLY A 8 -10.57 -30.91 27.59
N GLY A 9 -10.80 -30.64 26.30
CA GLY A 9 -11.82 -29.72 25.75
C GLY A 9 -11.26 -28.33 25.44
N GLY A 10 -11.13 -27.86 24.19
CA GLY A 10 -12.10 -27.92 23.11
C GLY A 10 -12.60 -26.49 22.86
N TRP A 11 -11.92 -25.75 22.00
CA TRP A 11 -12.39 -24.44 21.52
C TRP A 11 -12.82 -24.59 20.05
N PRO A 12 -14.10 -24.35 19.73
CA PRO A 12 -14.47 -23.73 18.45
C PRO A 12 -15.42 -22.52 18.69
N PRO A 13 -15.68 -21.64 17.70
CA PRO A 13 -15.32 -21.74 16.28
C PRO A 13 -14.46 -20.58 15.75
N GLY A 14 -13.69 -20.85 14.70
CA GLY A 14 -13.07 -19.83 13.87
C GLY A 14 -14.13 -18.93 13.24
N GLY A 15 -14.00 -17.62 13.46
CA GLY A 15 -14.58 -16.61 12.59
C GLY A 15 -13.82 -16.55 11.27
N PRO A 16 -14.47 -16.16 10.15
CA PRO A 16 -13.78 -16.00 8.89
C PRO A 16 -12.94 -14.71 8.92
N GLY A 17 -11.63 -14.84 8.72
CA GLY A 17 -10.74 -13.70 8.40
C GLY A 17 -9.91 -13.19 9.56
N GLY A 18 -8.86 -13.94 9.92
CA GLY A 18 -7.86 -13.50 10.90
C GLY A 18 -6.53 -14.24 10.72
N GLY A 19 -6.17 -14.56 9.48
CA GLY A 19 -4.80 -14.95 9.13
C GLY A 19 -4.06 -13.69 8.73
N GLY A 20 -2.90 -13.42 9.33
CA GLY A 20 -1.98 -12.43 8.79
C GLY A 20 -1.60 -12.74 7.34
N LEU A 21 -0.95 -11.79 6.68
CA LEU A 21 -0.46 -11.99 5.32
C LEU A 21 0.38 -13.27 5.21
N SER A 22 0.23 -14.00 4.11
CA SER A 22 0.97 -15.21 3.78
C SER A 22 2.46 -14.97 3.52
N PHE A 23 2.85 -13.69 3.47
CA PHE A 23 4.21 -13.23 3.23
C PHE A 23 4.59 -12.13 4.24
N ALA A 24 5.89 -11.96 4.45
CA ALA A 24 6.41 -10.86 5.24
C ALA A 24 6.37 -9.56 4.43
N GLU A 25 5.82 -8.51 5.03
CA GLU A 25 5.82 -7.19 4.40
C GLU A 25 7.22 -6.60 4.36
N ASP A 26 7.50 -5.86 3.29
CA ASP A 26 8.76 -5.16 3.11
C ASP A 26 8.53 -3.64 3.23
N CYS A 27 8.75 -3.10 4.42
CA CYS A 27 8.45 -1.72 4.78
C CYS A 27 9.68 -0.95 5.26
N ILE A 28 9.80 0.29 4.81
CA ILE A 28 10.75 1.28 5.32
C ILE A 28 10.02 2.23 6.25
N ASN A 29 10.47 2.33 7.50
CA ASN A 29 9.96 3.28 8.48
C ASN A 29 10.60 4.65 8.31
N PHE A 30 9.81 5.71 8.51
CA PHE A 30 10.28 7.09 8.43
C PHE A 30 9.47 8.02 9.33
N ASN A 31 10.03 9.21 9.58
CA ASN A 31 9.35 10.23 10.36
C ASN A 31 8.55 11.19 9.47
N TRP A 32 7.24 11.01 9.43
CA TRP A 32 6.32 11.79 8.60
C TRP A 32 6.41 13.31 8.81
N ASN A 33 6.70 13.78 10.03
CA ASN A 33 6.73 15.22 10.33
C ASN A 33 7.98 15.93 9.78
N GLN A 34 8.97 15.15 9.33
CA GLN A 34 10.19 15.61 8.68
C GLN A 34 10.17 15.39 7.16
N VAL A 35 9.05 14.93 6.61
CA VAL A 35 8.90 14.74 5.18
C VAL A 35 8.71 16.09 4.50
N GLU A 36 9.51 16.34 3.47
CA GLU A 36 9.43 17.54 2.65
C GLU A 36 9.82 17.26 1.20
N ALA A 37 9.33 18.09 0.29
CA ALA A 37 9.83 18.18 -1.07
C ALA A 37 11.10 19.03 -1.07
N ARG A 38 12.14 18.57 -1.78
CA ARG A 38 13.41 19.27 -1.89
C ARG A 38 13.99 19.06 -3.29
N TYR A 39 14.52 20.14 -3.87
CA TYR A 39 15.30 20.07 -5.09
C TYR A 39 16.73 19.62 -4.78
N VAL A 40 17.10 18.41 -5.20
CA VAL A 40 18.40 17.79 -4.89
C VAL A 40 18.97 17.12 -6.13
N GLY A 41 20.18 17.52 -6.52
CA GLY A 41 20.88 16.88 -7.64
C GLY A 41 20.21 17.07 -8.99
N GLY A 42 19.47 18.17 -9.18
CA GLY A 42 18.80 18.50 -10.45
C GLY A 42 17.37 17.96 -10.57
N GLU A 43 16.81 17.38 -9.51
CA GLU A 43 15.45 16.84 -9.50
C GLU A 43 14.71 17.21 -8.22
N TRP A 44 13.40 17.36 -8.32
CA TRP A 44 12.48 17.40 -7.19
C TRP A 44 12.30 16.01 -6.59
N LYS A 45 12.48 15.93 -5.27
CA LYS A 45 12.41 14.68 -4.52
C LYS A 45 11.60 14.89 -3.26
N VAL A 46 10.93 13.84 -2.82
CA VAL A 46 10.41 13.78 -1.45
C VAL A 46 11.42 13.04 -0.58
N VAL A 47 11.82 13.69 0.50
CA VAL A 47 12.88 13.24 1.40
C VAL A 47 12.44 13.29 2.86
N GLN A 48 13.09 12.48 3.69
CA GLN A 48 13.08 12.62 5.15
C GLN A 48 14.53 12.72 5.63
N GLY A 49 14.96 13.93 5.99
CA GLY A 49 16.37 14.19 6.30
C GLY A 49 17.28 13.93 5.10
N SER A 50 18.14 12.91 5.18
CA SER A 50 19.01 12.45 4.09
C SER A 50 18.44 11.26 3.32
N MET A 51 17.31 10.69 3.76
CA MET A 51 16.68 9.55 3.10
C MET A 51 15.84 10.04 1.93
N TRP A 52 16.14 9.55 0.74
CA TRP A 52 15.34 9.76 -0.46
C TRP A 52 14.21 8.72 -0.49
N MET A 53 12.96 9.20 -0.60
CA MET A 53 11.76 8.36 -0.64
C MET A 53 11.16 8.25 -2.04
N LEU A 54 11.03 9.38 -2.77
CA LEU A 54 10.44 9.44 -4.11
C LEU A 54 11.13 10.50 -4.98
N SER A 55 11.17 10.29 -6.30
CA SER A 55 11.67 11.28 -7.28
C SER A 55 10.56 11.71 -8.22
N PHE A 56 10.56 12.99 -8.55
CA PHE A 56 9.56 13.65 -9.41
C PHE A 56 10.21 14.35 -10.61
N GLY A 57 11.54 14.30 -10.75
CA GLY A 57 12.22 14.94 -11.87
C GLY A 57 12.01 16.45 -11.85
N THR A 58 11.36 17.00 -12.86
CA THR A 58 11.04 18.44 -12.95
C THR A 58 9.72 18.82 -12.29
N GLU A 59 8.92 17.85 -11.83
CA GLU A 59 7.56 18.08 -11.35
C GLU A 59 7.54 18.55 -9.87
N GLU A 60 7.80 19.84 -9.66
CA GLU A 60 7.80 20.48 -8.34
C GLU A 60 6.45 20.33 -7.60
N ASP A 61 5.36 20.62 -8.31
CA ASP A 61 4.01 20.64 -7.72
C ASP A 61 3.61 19.24 -7.24
N GLU A 62 3.91 18.19 -8.01
CA GLU A 62 3.65 16.80 -7.62
C GLU A 62 4.50 16.39 -6.41
N ALA A 63 5.77 16.82 -6.33
CA ALA A 63 6.60 16.55 -5.16
C ALA A 63 6.04 17.22 -3.90
N ASN A 64 5.61 18.48 -4.02
CA ASN A 64 4.98 19.23 -2.93
C ASN A 64 3.64 18.63 -2.50
N GLU A 65 2.83 18.19 -3.46
CA GLU A 65 1.57 17.49 -3.21
C GLU A 65 1.81 16.17 -2.47
N ALA A 66 2.74 15.33 -2.95
CA ALA A 66 3.12 14.08 -2.31
C ALA A 66 3.61 14.27 -0.86
N ALA A 67 4.49 15.25 -0.61
CA ALA A 67 4.93 15.58 0.74
C ALA A 67 3.77 16.05 1.64
N SER A 68 2.80 16.77 1.08
CA SER A 68 1.61 17.22 1.81
C SER A 68 0.66 16.07 2.15
N ILE A 69 0.44 15.15 1.20
CA ILE A 69 -0.35 13.91 1.40
C ILE A 69 0.30 13.04 2.49
N ILE A 70 1.61 12.81 2.41
CA ILE A 70 2.34 12.01 3.42
C ILE A 70 2.17 12.61 4.82
N ARG A 71 2.28 13.94 4.93
CA ARG A 71 2.10 14.65 6.22
C ARG A 71 0.65 14.65 6.70
N HIS A 72 -0.31 14.84 5.81
CA HIS A 72 -1.74 14.83 6.14
C HIS A 72 -2.18 13.47 6.69
N TYR A 73 -1.86 12.41 5.96
CA TYR A 73 -2.19 11.05 6.35
C TYR A 73 -1.29 10.49 7.45
N ARG A 74 -0.19 11.18 7.76
CA ARG A 74 0.82 10.78 8.75
C ARG A 74 1.35 9.37 8.48
N PHE A 75 1.65 9.07 7.22
CA PHE A 75 2.25 7.78 6.87
C PHE A 75 3.60 7.65 7.57
N THR A 76 3.80 6.54 8.27
CA THR A 76 5.06 6.22 8.98
C THR A 76 5.88 5.17 8.24
N GLU A 77 5.26 4.50 7.27
CA GLU A 77 5.81 3.33 6.59
C GLU A 77 5.53 3.42 5.09
N GLN A 78 6.56 3.18 4.29
CA GLN A 78 6.44 2.95 2.85
C GLN A 78 6.74 1.48 2.60
N CYS A 79 5.79 0.77 2.03
CA CYS A 79 5.87 -0.67 1.83
C CYS A 79 5.83 -1.03 0.35
N PHE A 80 6.51 -2.13 0.03
CA PHE A 80 6.80 -2.53 -1.32
C PHE A 80 6.44 -3.99 -1.54
N LEU A 81 5.86 -4.28 -2.69
CA LEU A 81 5.61 -5.64 -3.14
C LEU A 81 6.47 -5.91 -4.38
N GLY A 82 7.42 -6.85 -4.26
CA GLY A 82 8.30 -7.26 -5.37
C GLY A 82 9.54 -6.39 -5.57
N ARG A 83 10.42 -6.23 -4.57
CA ARG A 83 11.71 -5.53 -4.75
C ARG A 83 12.82 -6.46 -5.24
N PRO A 84 13.75 -5.98 -6.10
CA PRO A 84 13.82 -4.63 -6.69
C PRO A 84 12.79 -4.42 -7.82
N GLY A 85 12.33 -3.19 -8.01
CA GLY A 85 11.33 -2.86 -9.03
C GLY A 85 9.89 -3.25 -8.62
N PRO A 86 9.35 -2.65 -7.55
CA PRO A 86 8.08 -3.07 -6.96
C PRO A 86 6.91 -3.00 -7.95
N SER A 87 6.13 -4.08 -8.06
CA SER A 87 4.88 -4.11 -8.83
C SER A 87 3.76 -3.33 -8.16
N MET A 88 3.84 -3.14 -6.83
CA MET A 88 2.90 -2.33 -6.07
C MET A 88 3.61 -1.66 -4.89
N THR A 89 3.24 -0.41 -4.62
CA THR A 89 3.62 0.30 -3.40
C THR A 89 2.37 0.69 -2.62
N TYR A 90 2.51 0.75 -1.29
CA TYR A 90 1.46 1.19 -0.39
C TYR A 90 2.08 1.83 0.85
N TRP A 91 1.27 2.58 1.58
CA TRP A 91 1.73 3.39 2.70
C TRP A 91 0.90 3.09 3.92
N LYS A 92 1.54 3.02 5.09
CA LYS A 92 0.88 2.73 6.36
C LYS A 92 1.15 3.81 7.39
N ARG A 93 0.25 3.91 8.37
CA ARG A 93 0.33 4.72 9.58
C ARG A 93 0.25 3.79 10.78
N GLY A 94 1.38 3.57 11.45
CA GLY A 94 1.48 2.70 12.63
C GLY A 94 0.97 1.28 12.36
N GLY A 95 1.37 0.69 11.22
CA GLY A 95 0.96 -0.65 10.80
C GLY A 95 -0.45 -0.78 10.18
N GLY A 96 -1.25 0.29 10.11
CA GLY A 96 -2.56 0.30 9.44
C GLY A 96 -2.62 1.25 8.25
N VAL A 97 -3.74 1.25 7.52
CA VAL A 97 -3.98 2.20 6.41
C VAL A 97 -5.03 3.23 6.84
N PRO A 98 -4.83 4.54 6.57
CA PRO A 98 -5.78 5.57 6.98
C PRO A 98 -7.07 5.55 6.14
N SER A 99 -8.14 6.09 6.72
CA SER A 99 -9.50 6.08 6.16
C SER A 99 -10.07 7.46 5.85
N ASN A 100 -9.50 8.49 6.46
CA ASN A 100 -9.91 9.88 6.31
C ASN A 100 -9.72 10.36 4.87
N ASP A 101 -10.39 11.46 4.52
CA ASP A 101 -10.29 12.07 3.19
C ASP A 101 -9.27 13.21 3.22
N TYR A 102 -8.68 13.48 2.06
CA TYR A 102 -7.90 14.68 1.79
C TYR A 102 -8.54 15.44 0.63
N PRO A 103 -8.82 16.75 0.79
CA PRO A 103 -9.41 17.54 -0.28
C PRO A 103 -8.54 17.52 -1.54
N GLY A 104 -9.14 17.16 -2.67
CA GLY A 104 -8.45 17.09 -3.96
C GLY A 104 -7.86 15.71 -4.29
N ASP A 105 -8.04 14.71 -3.43
CA ASP A 105 -7.59 13.35 -3.71
C ASP A 105 -8.12 12.82 -5.05
N ASN A 106 -7.19 12.38 -5.91
CA ASN A 106 -7.49 11.73 -7.16
C ASN A 106 -7.48 10.21 -6.95
N CYS A 107 -8.65 9.64 -6.60
CA CYS A 107 -8.79 8.22 -6.31
C CYS A 107 -9.72 7.50 -7.29
N ILE A 108 -9.47 6.21 -7.46
CA ILE A 108 -10.41 5.22 -7.99
C ILE A 108 -10.86 4.31 -6.85
N ASN A 109 -12.13 3.92 -6.86
CA ASN A 109 -12.72 3.08 -5.83
C ASN A 109 -12.69 1.60 -6.24
N ASN A 110 -12.61 0.73 -5.24
CA ASN A 110 -12.78 -0.70 -5.39
C ASN A 110 -13.48 -1.28 -4.15
N ASN A 111 -14.04 -2.48 -4.29
CA ASN A 111 -14.57 -3.25 -3.17
C ASN A 111 -13.56 -4.34 -2.78
N PRO A 112 -13.00 -4.31 -1.55
CA PRO A 112 -12.01 -5.30 -1.10
C PRO A 112 -12.49 -6.75 -1.15
N ASN A 113 -13.80 -6.99 -1.11
CA ASN A 113 -14.36 -8.35 -1.12
C ASN A 113 -14.49 -8.94 -2.53
N THR A 114 -14.59 -8.08 -3.55
CA THR A 114 -14.73 -8.48 -4.96
C THR A 114 -13.48 -8.20 -5.79
N THR A 115 -12.55 -7.40 -5.25
CA THR A 115 -11.22 -7.21 -5.83
C THR A 115 -10.45 -8.51 -5.82
N GLN A 116 -9.89 -8.87 -6.96
CA GLN A 116 -9.17 -10.11 -7.14
C GLN A 116 -8.04 -9.97 -8.16
N ALA A 117 -7.01 -10.80 -8.02
CA ALA A 117 -5.98 -10.97 -9.03
C ALA A 117 -6.53 -11.79 -10.21
N ARG A 118 -6.44 -11.24 -11.42
CA ARG A 118 -6.97 -11.86 -12.65
C ARG A 118 -5.97 -11.73 -13.78
N TRP A 119 -5.91 -12.77 -14.61
CA TRP A 119 -5.24 -12.69 -15.91
C TRP A 119 -6.15 -11.98 -16.91
N VAL A 120 -5.77 -10.76 -17.32
CA VAL A 120 -6.55 -9.91 -18.23
C VAL A 120 -5.61 -9.30 -19.26
N GLY A 121 -5.89 -9.55 -20.55
CA GLY A 121 -5.14 -8.94 -21.65
C GLY A 121 -3.65 -9.36 -21.70
N GLY A 122 -3.31 -10.55 -21.20
CA GLY A 122 -1.93 -11.05 -21.19
C GLY A 122 -1.10 -10.64 -19.98
N GLU A 123 -1.74 -10.06 -18.94
CA GLU A 123 -1.07 -9.66 -17.70
C GLU A 123 -1.93 -10.03 -16.49
N TRP A 124 -1.27 -10.27 -15.36
CA TRP A 124 -1.89 -10.33 -14.05
C TRP A 124 -2.21 -8.93 -13.56
N LYS A 125 -3.46 -8.70 -13.17
CA LYS A 125 -3.93 -7.41 -12.67
C LYS A 125 -4.76 -7.57 -11.42
N LEU A 126 -4.71 -6.58 -10.54
CA LEU A 126 -5.77 -6.39 -9.54
C LEU A 126 -6.96 -5.73 -10.22
N ALA A 127 -8.10 -6.39 -10.17
CA ALA A 127 -9.32 -5.94 -10.81
C ALA A 127 -10.52 -6.09 -9.89
N ASP A 128 -11.43 -5.12 -10.00
CA ASP A 128 -12.75 -5.14 -9.38
C ASP A 128 -13.81 -5.03 -10.49
N GLY A 129 -14.61 -6.08 -10.66
CA GLY A 129 -15.53 -6.21 -11.78
C GLY A 129 -14.82 -6.12 -13.14
N SER A 130 -15.14 -5.08 -13.91
CA SER A 130 -14.56 -4.78 -15.22
C SER A 130 -13.43 -3.74 -15.19
N HIS A 131 -13.14 -3.14 -14.03
CA HIS A 131 -12.10 -2.14 -13.86
C HIS A 131 -10.83 -2.77 -13.26
N TRP A 132 -9.66 -2.39 -13.75
CA TRP A 132 -8.37 -2.84 -13.24
C TRP A 132 -7.59 -1.65 -12.66
N MET A 133 -6.76 -1.93 -11.66
CA MET A 133 -6.10 -0.94 -10.80
C MET A 133 -4.57 -0.99 -10.89
N VAL A 134 -4.01 -2.20 -10.73
CA VAL A 134 -2.56 -2.43 -10.72
C VAL A 134 -2.25 -3.57 -11.68
N SER A 135 -1.19 -3.42 -12.48
CA SER A 135 -0.65 -4.49 -13.34
C SER A 135 0.63 -5.05 -12.73
N PHE A 136 0.75 -6.37 -12.75
CA PHE A 136 1.88 -7.15 -12.24
C PHE A 136 2.62 -7.88 -13.39
N GLY A 137 2.28 -7.58 -14.64
CA GLY A 137 2.84 -8.25 -15.81
C GLY A 137 2.60 -9.76 -15.76
N SER A 138 3.65 -10.56 -15.88
CA SER A 138 3.55 -12.03 -15.80
C SER A 138 3.57 -12.60 -14.38
N ASN A 139 3.69 -11.75 -13.34
CA ASN A 139 3.93 -12.19 -11.98
C ASN A 139 2.62 -12.50 -11.22
N GLU A 140 2.14 -13.74 -11.33
CA GLU A 140 0.93 -14.19 -10.61
C GLU A 140 1.08 -14.06 -9.10
N SER A 141 2.24 -14.45 -8.57
CA SER A 141 2.48 -14.51 -7.12
C SER A 141 2.30 -13.13 -6.49
N GLU A 142 2.91 -12.10 -7.06
CA GLU A 142 2.76 -10.73 -6.57
C GLU A 142 1.33 -10.21 -6.75
N ALA A 143 0.64 -10.57 -7.83
CA ALA A 143 -0.76 -10.19 -7.99
C ALA A 143 -1.65 -10.80 -6.89
N ARG A 144 -1.42 -12.07 -6.53
CA ARG A 144 -2.12 -12.75 -5.43
C ARG A 144 -1.79 -12.14 -4.07
N GLN A 145 -0.54 -11.77 -3.84
CA GLN A 145 -0.13 -11.04 -2.64
C GLN A 145 -0.77 -9.64 -2.58
N GLY A 146 -0.89 -8.95 -3.71
CA GLY A 146 -1.62 -7.69 -3.82
C GLY A 146 -3.11 -7.86 -3.47
N GLU A 147 -3.73 -8.95 -3.92
CA GLU A 147 -5.11 -9.29 -3.56
C GLU A 147 -5.24 -9.55 -2.05
N GLU A 148 -4.26 -10.22 -1.46
CA GLU A 148 -4.19 -10.47 -0.03
C GLU A 148 -4.06 -9.16 0.77
N LEU A 149 -3.22 -8.21 0.33
CA LEU A 149 -3.11 -6.87 0.93
C LEU A 149 -4.43 -6.12 0.88
N VAL A 150 -5.11 -6.13 -0.27
CA VAL A 150 -6.42 -5.48 -0.45
C VAL A 150 -7.43 -6.04 0.56
N ARG A 151 -7.51 -7.37 0.70
CA ARG A 151 -8.43 -8.03 1.64
C ARG A 151 -8.04 -7.79 3.09
N HIS A 152 -6.76 -7.91 3.42
CA HIS A 152 -6.24 -7.79 4.79
C HIS A 152 -6.44 -6.38 5.36
N TYR A 153 -6.03 -5.36 4.60
CA TYR A 153 -6.13 -3.96 5.01
C TYR A 153 -7.43 -3.29 4.61
N ARG A 154 -8.37 -4.02 3.98
CA ARG A 154 -9.63 -3.46 3.46
C ARG A 154 -9.40 -2.27 2.51
N LEU A 155 -8.38 -2.35 1.66
CA LEU A 155 -8.03 -1.28 0.73
C LEU A 155 -9.16 -1.09 -0.29
N ASN A 156 -9.85 0.05 -0.22
CA ASN A 156 -11.05 0.32 -1.03
C ASN A 156 -10.90 1.56 -1.91
N ARG A 157 -9.76 2.22 -1.85
CA ARG A 157 -9.42 3.38 -2.69
C ARG A 157 -7.95 3.34 -3.05
N GLN A 158 -7.64 3.44 -4.34
CA GLN A 158 -6.31 3.70 -4.86
C GLN A 158 -6.24 5.14 -5.34
N CYS A 159 -5.27 5.89 -4.84
CA CYS A 159 -5.13 7.31 -5.10
C CYS A 159 -3.78 7.62 -5.73
N PHE A 160 -3.71 8.74 -6.45
CA PHE A 160 -2.60 9.06 -7.35
C PHE A 160 -2.17 10.52 -7.19
N VAL A 161 -0.86 10.75 -7.26
CA VAL A 161 -0.24 12.07 -7.48
C VAL A 161 0.36 12.05 -8.88
N GLY A 162 -0.04 13.03 -9.71
CA GLY A 162 0.26 13.03 -11.14
C GLY A 162 -0.54 11.98 -11.91
N ARG A 163 -1.26 12.34 -12.97
CA ARG A 163 -1.86 11.37 -13.91
C ARG A 163 -1.76 11.94 -15.33
N PRO A 164 -1.52 11.12 -16.37
CA PRO A 164 -1.63 9.65 -16.39
C PRO A 164 -0.42 8.87 -15.85
N ASN A 165 0.76 9.50 -15.72
CA ASN A 165 1.97 8.84 -15.23
C ASN A 165 2.20 9.18 -13.75
N ALA A 166 1.55 8.45 -12.85
CA ALA A 166 1.60 8.76 -11.43
C ALA A 166 3.00 8.64 -10.83
N SER A 167 3.45 9.73 -10.22
CA SER A 167 4.73 9.84 -9.51
C SER A 167 4.64 9.33 -8.07
N MET A 168 3.43 9.28 -7.51
CA MET A 168 3.13 8.56 -6.28
C MET A 168 1.76 7.88 -6.38
N THR A 169 1.67 6.65 -5.87
CA THR A 169 0.40 5.99 -5.60
C THR A 169 0.31 5.62 -4.14
N TYR A 170 -0.91 5.61 -3.60
CA TYR A 170 -1.18 5.21 -2.23
C TYR A 170 -2.59 4.63 -2.13
N TRP A 171 -2.84 3.92 -1.03
CA TRP A 171 -4.12 3.28 -0.79
C TRP A 171 -4.73 3.81 0.50
N LEU A 172 -6.06 3.84 0.54
CA LEU A 172 -6.85 4.15 1.72
C LEU A 172 -7.82 3.00 2.02
N SER A 173 -8.25 2.91 3.27
CA SER A 173 -9.21 1.89 3.73
C SER A 173 -10.32 2.56 4.52
N GLN A 174 -11.59 2.41 4.11
CA GLN A 174 -12.76 2.80 4.93
C GLN A 174 -13.48 1.59 5.49
#